data_AF-A0A2C5WWW8-F1
#
_entry.id   AF-A0A2C5WWW8-F1
#
_cell.length_a   1.000
_cell.length_b   1.000
_cell.length_c   1.000
_cell.angle_alpha   90.00
_cell.angle_beta   90.00
_cell.angle_gamma   90.00
#
_symmetry.space_group_name_H-M   'P 1'
#
loop_
_entity.id
_entity.type
_entity.pdbx_description
1 polymer ?
#
loop_
_entity_poly.entity_id
_entity_poly.type
_entity_poly.pdbx_seq_one_letter_code
_entity_poly.pdbx_strand_id
1 'polypeptide(L)'
;MAEKTVSKLPYSYLFNSHSNGVIFAVRGGQIISFMTSGGPSISRWTHPDQLKMTEAEPVSAKRSSSQINQKEAPEVAKETTENLERSTKRQRTEEPESKAAEEGSKEAGIIDDGQSETAEIATLMTANEQKKNKKNKPQTAVQQDKPIITLLSVTSDGKHVVAVSGHDKTIWVFEHDGRGKLMQRSKRTMPKRPCGIALAQDERTIIAADKFGDVYALPLLPSDAVAKGPTLTLAVKHKRETPAATPLTVHSAGNLRALEAQKRHMAERQKQQEQERAAVVAAARSAGVDAPEAPMFEHSLVLGHVSMLTDVIVARGSSQNQSPREFIITADRDEHIRVSRAPPHAYVIEGFCLAHKDFVSTLAIDENRPEIMVSAGGDAEVFVWDWQNSELLSRTEILSVAKEHFGAEKIAVSKIVAAAGQFFTICEGIPAMFILTLEGKTLSTPSTIPLPGNPLGIAIVDASHVLVSIDGHGLTSIVKSGITWAVNSGDFEDSNADAEAPEVTDTEKQKLLYTVESMRKKVVDFLASQEPNAEDLSIAET
;
A
#
# COMPACT_ATOMS: atom_id res chain seq x y z
N MET A 1 -4.69 -23.61 27.47
CA MET A 1 -4.45 -22.75 26.29
C MET A 1 -5.66 -21.85 26.19
N ALA A 2 -5.51 -20.54 26.00
CA ALA A 2 -6.67 -19.71 25.69
C ALA A 2 -7.20 -20.13 24.31
N GLU A 3 -8.50 -20.37 24.20
CA GLU A 3 -9.13 -20.56 22.89
C GLU A 3 -8.90 -19.29 22.08
N LYS A 4 -8.40 -19.43 20.86
CA LYS A 4 -8.30 -18.29 19.95
C LYS A 4 -9.71 -17.95 19.52
N THR A 5 -10.25 -16.84 19.99
CA THR A 5 -11.50 -16.29 19.46
C THR A 5 -11.33 -16.08 17.95
N VAL A 6 -12.17 -16.75 17.18
CA VAL A 6 -12.28 -16.59 15.73
C VAL A 6 -13.54 -15.79 15.45
N SER A 7 -13.41 -14.75 14.65
CA SER A 7 -14.51 -13.91 14.19
C SER A 7 -14.49 -13.78 12.67
N LYS A 8 -15.61 -13.35 12.08
CA LYS A 8 -15.65 -12.97 10.67
C LYS A 8 -14.91 -11.64 10.49
N LEU A 9 -14.11 -11.55 9.43
CA LEU A 9 -13.39 -10.33 9.09
C LEU A 9 -14.41 -9.22 8.74
N PRO A 10 -14.40 -8.05 9.42
CA PRO A 10 -15.35 -6.97 9.16
C PRO A 10 -15.05 -6.22 7.86
N TYR A 11 -15.95 -5.32 7.47
CA TYR A 11 -15.74 -4.41 6.33
C TYR A 11 -14.68 -3.35 6.66
N SER A 12 -13.70 -3.19 5.78
CA SER A 12 -12.51 -2.34 5.99
C SER A 12 -12.50 -1.06 5.17
N TYR A 13 -12.98 -1.09 3.92
CA TYR A 13 -13.09 0.09 3.07
C TYR A 13 -14.50 0.22 2.51
N LEU A 14 -14.98 1.45 2.42
CA LEU A 14 -16.25 1.83 1.83
C LEU A 14 -15.99 2.85 0.71
N PHE A 15 -16.68 2.72 -0.42
CA PHE A 15 -16.67 3.76 -1.46
C PHE A 15 -18.04 3.86 -2.13
N ASN A 16 -18.56 5.08 -2.25
CA ASN A 16 -19.85 5.35 -2.86
C ASN A 16 -19.69 5.57 -4.37
N SER A 17 -20.58 4.99 -5.17
CA SER A 17 -20.66 5.28 -6.61
C SER A 17 -21.25 6.66 -6.93
N HIS A 18 -21.88 7.31 -5.95
CA HIS A 18 -22.61 8.58 -5.99
C HIS A 18 -23.77 8.59 -7.01
N SER A 19 -23.47 8.50 -8.30
CA SER A 19 -24.44 8.57 -9.41
C SER A 19 -25.48 7.44 -9.43
N ASN A 20 -25.15 6.27 -8.86
CA ASN A 20 -25.98 5.06 -8.96
C ASN A 20 -26.67 4.65 -7.66
N GLY A 21 -26.44 5.35 -6.54
CA GLY A 21 -27.00 4.95 -5.23
C GLY A 21 -26.48 3.60 -4.70
N VAL A 22 -25.29 3.19 -5.14
CA VAL A 22 -24.63 1.94 -4.71
C VAL A 22 -23.40 2.27 -3.86
N ILE A 23 -23.28 1.61 -2.71
CA ILE A 23 -22.07 1.57 -1.89
C ILE A 23 -21.33 0.25 -2.16
N PHE A 24 -20.01 0.32 -2.31
CA PHE A 24 -19.11 -0.84 -2.37
C PHE A 24 -18.38 -0.97 -1.04
N ALA A 25 -18.48 -2.14 -0.41
CA ALA A 25 -17.83 -2.48 0.84
C ALA A 25 -16.81 -3.61 0.65
N VAL A 26 -15.61 -3.44 1.22
CA VAL A 26 -14.49 -4.36 1.10
C VAL A 26 -14.36 -5.23 2.33
N ARG A 27 -14.28 -6.55 2.16
CA ARG A 27 -14.10 -7.54 3.22
C ARG A 27 -13.03 -8.54 2.82
N GLY A 28 -11.80 -8.38 3.32
CA GLY A 28 -10.68 -9.21 2.87
C GLY A 28 -10.48 -9.10 1.36
N GLY A 29 -10.50 -10.22 0.65
CA GLY A 29 -10.44 -10.29 -0.81
C GLY A 29 -11.81 -10.14 -1.51
N GLN A 30 -12.87 -9.76 -0.81
CA GLN A 30 -14.20 -9.55 -1.40
C GLN A 30 -14.52 -8.06 -1.58
N ILE A 31 -15.19 -7.73 -2.69
CA ILE A 31 -15.93 -6.47 -2.89
C ILE A 31 -17.41 -6.84 -2.93
N ILE A 32 -18.21 -6.23 -2.06
CA ILE A 32 -19.64 -6.51 -1.90
C ILE A 32 -20.40 -5.21 -2.11
N SER A 33 -21.46 -5.24 -2.92
CA SER A 33 -22.27 -4.04 -3.21
C SER A 33 -23.60 -4.05 -2.48
N PHE A 34 -24.03 -2.88 -2.01
CA PHE A 34 -25.31 -2.64 -1.37
C PHE A 34 -25.95 -1.36 -1.94
N MET A 35 -27.26 -1.19 -1.77
CA MET A 35 -27.90 0.11 -2.00
C MET A 35 -27.52 1.06 -0.85
N THR A 36 -27.34 2.35 -1.13
CA THR A 36 -27.09 3.36 -0.07
C THR A 36 -28.29 3.54 0.87
N SER A 37 -29.47 3.06 0.49
CA SER A 37 -30.69 3.03 1.32
C SER A 37 -30.79 1.85 2.29
N GLY A 38 -29.77 0.96 2.35
CA GLY A 38 -29.86 -0.31 3.07
C GLY A 38 -30.51 -1.43 2.26
N GLY A 39 -30.78 -2.56 2.94
CA GLY A 39 -31.25 -3.82 2.38
C GLY A 39 -30.15 -4.89 2.22
N PRO A 40 -30.44 -6.00 1.53
CA PRO A 40 -29.49 -7.09 1.31
C PRO A 40 -28.38 -6.74 0.32
N SER A 41 -27.25 -7.45 0.43
CA SER A 41 -26.14 -7.37 -0.53
C SER A 41 -26.62 -7.70 -1.94
N ILE A 42 -26.32 -6.82 -2.91
CA ILE A 42 -26.77 -6.96 -4.31
C ILE A 42 -25.87 -7.94 -5.07
N SER A 43 -24.56 -7.81 -4.92
CA SER A 43 -23.61 -8.70 -5.59
C SER A 43 -22.27 -8.79 -4.83
N ARG A 44 -21.45 -9.77 -5.23
CA ARG A 44 -20.12 -10.02 -4.68
C ARG A 44 -19.14 -10.33 -5.81
N TRP A 45 -17.96 -9.74 -5.71
CA TRP A 45 -16.76 -10.22 -6.38
C TRP A 45 -15.79 -10.76 -5.33
N THR A 46 -15.18 -11.91 -5.58
CA THR A 46 -14.22 -12.55 -4.67
C THR A 46 -12.90 -12.74 -5.39
N HIS A 47 -11.79 -12.32 -4.76
CA HIS A 47 -10.45 -12.47 -5.30
C HIS A 47 -10.12 -13.95 -5.58
N PRO A 48 -9.50 -14.30 -6.74
CA PRO A 48 -9.23 -15.70 -7.09
C PRO A 48 -8.44 -16.49 -6.04
N ASP A 49 -7.51 -15.86 -5.32
CA ASP A 49 -6.76 -16.53 -4.26
C ASP A 49 -7.59 -16.80 -2.99
N GLN A 50 -8.62 -16.00 -2.73
CA GLN A 50 -9.53 -16.27 -1.61
C GLN A 50 -10.39 -17.49 -1.92
N LEU A 51 -10.89 -17.63 -3.15
CA LEU A 51 -11.60 -18.83 -3.60
C LEU A 51 -10.74 -20.09 -3.42
N LYS A 52 -9.47 -20.05 -3.84
CA LYS A 52 -8.52 -21.18 -3.63
C LYS A 52 -8.32 -21.53 -2.16
N MET A 53 -8.28 -20.55 -1.26
CA MET A 53 -8.16 -20.82 0.18
C MET A 53 -9.43 -21.50 0.72
N THR A 54 -10.62 -20.99 0.38
CA THR A 54 -11.90 -21.59 0.76
C THR A 54 -12.10 -23.00 0.18
N GLU A 55 -11.56 -23.29 -1.02
CA GLU A 55 -11.56 -24.63 -1.61
C GLU A 55 -10.53 -25.59 -0.98
N ALA A 56 -9.43 -25.09 -0.42
CA ALA A 56 -8.38 -25.90 0.20
C ALA A 56 -8.70 -26.31 1.66
N GLU A 57 -9.35 -25.43 2.43
CA GLU A 57 -9.77 -25.71 3.82
C GLU A 57 -10.60 -27.00 4.02
N PRO A 58 -11.62 -27.34 3.21
CA PRO A 58 -12.42 -28.56 3.40
C PRO A 58 -11.65 -29.88 3.21
N VAL A 59 -10.43 -29.85 2.63
CA VAL A 59 -9.58 -31.03 2.47
C VAL A 59 -8.75 -31.29 3.73
N SER A 60 -8.36 -30.24 4.47
CA SER A 60 -7.60 -30.37 5.72
C SER A 60 -8.47 -30.90 6.87
N ALA A 61 -9.73 -30.45 6.96
CA ALA A 61 -10.67 -30.82 8.01
C ALA A 61 -11.02 -32.31 8.07
N LYS A 62 -10.81 -33.08 6.98
CA LYS A 62 -11.10 -34.52 6.91
C LYS A 62 -9.97 -35.44 7.40
N ARG A 63 -8.83 -34.90 7.87
CA ARG A 63 -7.70 -35.69 8.41
C ARG A 63 -7.62 -35.75 9.93
N SER A 64 -8.56 -35.15 10.67
CA SER A 64 -8.56 -35.09 12.14
C SER A 64 -9.79 -35.72 12.81
N SER A 65 -10.53 -36.61 12.15
CA SER A 65 -11.76 -37.21 12.69
C SER A 65 -11.99 -38.68 12.32
N SER A 66 -11.05 -39.55 12.67
CA SER A 66 -11.20 -41.03 12.70
C SER A 66 -10.01 -41.66 13.44
N GLN A 67 -10.16 -42.50 14.48
CA GLN A 67 -11.30 -42.92 15.28
C GLN A 67 -10.83 -43.02 16.75
N ILE A 68 -11.70 -42.68 17.70
CA ILE A 68 -11.61 -43.22 19.07
C ILE A 68 -12.70 -44.26 19.19
N ASN A 69 -12.36 -45.55 19.31
CA ASN A 69 -13.14 -46.42 20.19
C ASN A 69 -12.40 -47.69 20.63
N GLN A 70 -12.41 -47.87 21.95
CA GLN A 70 -12.50 -49.12 22.72
C GLN A 70 -11.44 -50.23 22.56
N LYS A 71 -10.96 -50.67 23.73
CA LYS A 71 -10.13 -51.85 23.94
C LYS A 71 -10.99 -53.10 23.94
N GLU A 72 -10.54 -54.15 23.25
CA GLU A 72 -10.71 -55.53 23.69
C GLU A 72 -9.53 -56.38 23.16
N ALA A 73 -9.21 -57.44 23.88
CA ALA A 73 -8.16 -58.42 23.62
C ALA A 73 -8.61 -59.74 24.30
N PRO A 74 -8.16 -60.95 23.90
CA PRO A 74 -6.86 -61.24 23.28
C PRO A 74 -6.86 -62.37 22.20
N GLU A 75 -5.66 -62.90 21.92
CA GLU A 75 -5.29 -64.25 21.40
C GLU A 75 -4.90 -64.50 19.92
N VAL A 76 -3.59 -64.78 19.76
CA VAL A 76 -2.95 -65.94 19.07
C VAL A 76 -3.52 -66.46 17.74
N ALA A 77 -2.74 -66.34 16.63
CA ALA A 77 -2.11 -67.48 15.90
C ALA A 77 -1.47 -67.12 14.52
N LYS A 78 -0.23 -67.61 14.33
CA LYS A 78 0.40 -68.26 13.14
C LYS A 78 0.18 -67.79 11.67
N GLU A 79 1.33 -67.70 10.97
CA GLU A 79 1.62 -68.21 9.59
C GLU A 79 0.88 -67.50 8.41
N THR A 80 1.41 -67.32 7.19
CA THR A 80 2.63 -67.84 6.50
C THR A 80 3.03 -66.90 5.32
N THR A 81 4.26 -67.06 4.77
CA THR A 81 4.75 -66.84 3.37
C THR A 81 3.86 -66.07 2.36
N GLU A 82 4.31 -65.20 1.44
CA GLU A 82 5.63 -64.86 0.86
C GLU A 82 5.49 -63.46 0.12
N ASN A 83 6.41 -62.85 -0.65
CA ASN A 83 7.65 -63.30 -1.32
C ASN A 83 8.70 -62.18 -1.59
N LEU A 84 9.78 -62.60 -2.25
CA LEU A 84 10.88 -61.96 -3.02
C LEU A 84 10.50 -60.79 -3.97
N GLU A 85 11.42 -59.93 -4.46
CA GLU A 85 12.89 -60.01 -4.59
C GLU A 85 13.61 -58.63 -4.62
N ARG A 86 14.86 -58.58 -4.09
CA ARG A 86 16.15 -58.00 -4.61
C ARG A 86 16.23 -56.66 -5.42
N SER A 87 17.35 -55.92 -5.46
CA SER A 87 18.68 -56.02 -4.79
C SER A 87 19.53 -54.72 -4.91
N THR A 88 20.39 -54.52 -3.88
CA THR A 88 21.79 -54.01 -3.84
C THR A 88 22.48 -53.42 -5.11
N LYS A 89 23.52 -52.54 -5.06
CA LYS A 89 24.69 -52.50 -4.13
C LYS A 89 25.52 -51.19 -4.26
N ARG A 90 26.50 -51.00 -3.36
CA ARG A 90 27.43 -49.84 -3.26
C ARG A 90 28.69 -49.99 -4.15
N GLN A 91 29.41 -48.88 -4.41
CA GLN A 91 30.89 -48.87 -4.51
C GLN A 91 31.50 -47.51 -4.05
N ARG A 92 32.80 -47.49 -3.71
CA ARG A 92 33.62 -46.38 -3.13
C ARG A 92 34.99 -46.32 -3.84
N THR A 93 35.82 -45.34 -3.44
CA THR A 93 37.27 -45.08 -3.69
C THR A 93 37.61 -44.51 -5.08
N GLU A 94 38.64 -43.68 -5.28
CA GLU A 94 39.88 -43.38 -4.50
C GLU A 94 40.41 -41.93 -4.76
N GLU A 95 41.40 -41.45 -3.99
CA GLU A 95 42.21 -40.23 -4.26
C GLU A 95 43.52 -40.57 -5.02
N PRO A 96 44.26 -39.58 -5.57
CA PRO A 96 45.61 -39.32 -5.01
C PRO A 96 46.09 -37.84 -5.04
N GLU A 97 47.30 -37.61 -4.48
CA GLU A 97 47.83 -36.32 -4.01
C GLU A 97 48.77 -35.53 -4.95
N SER A 98 48.84 -34.20 -4.71
CA SER A 98 50.04 -33.33 -4.68
C SER A 98 50.85 -32.95 -5.95
N LYS A 99 51.19 -31.65 -6.05
CA LYS A 99 52.57 -31.08 -6.12
C LYS A 99 52.58 -29.54 -6.06
N ALA A 100 53.70 -28.93 -5.68
CA ALA A 100 53.87 -27.50 -5.38
C ALA A 100 55.19 -26.89 -5.92
N ALA A 101 55.21 -25.56 -6.09
CA ALA A 101 56.35 -24.60 -6.14
C ALA A 101 55.74 -23.17 -6.27
N GLU A 102 56.07 -22.14 -5.47
CA GLU A 102 57.31 -21.34 -5.41
C GLU A 102 57.70 -20.66 -6.75
N GLU A 103 58.22 -19.42 -6.83
CA GLU A 103 58.20 -18.20 -5.98
C GLU A 103 58.76 -17.05 -6.87
N GLY A 104 58.56 -15.76 -6.57
CA GLY A 104 59.24 -14.70 -7.35
C GLY A 104 58.71 -13.26 -7.21
N SER A 105 59.52 -12.38 -6.64
CA SER A 105 59.22 -10.97 -6.38
C SER A 105 60.00 -10.00 -7.29
N LYS A 106 59.43 -8.81 -7.56
CA LYS A 106 60.13 -7.49 -7.45
C LYS A 106 59.25 -6.25 -7.74
N GLU A 107 59.59 -5.22 -6.97
CA GLU A 107 59.30 -3.76 -7.01
C GLU A 107 59.41 -3.12 -8.42
N ALA A 108 58.95 -1.89 -8.73
CA ALA A 108 58.10 -0.84 -8.13
C ALA A 108 57.63 0.03 -9.33
N GLY A 109 56.49 0.73 -9.42
CA GLY A 109 55.93 1.74 -8.52
C GLY A 109 55.74 3.05 -9.31
N ILE A 110 54.53 3.64 -9.30
CA ILE A 110 54.19 5.08 -9.45
C ILE A 110 52.66 5.20 -9.30
N ILE A 111 52.24 6.36 -8.78
CA ILE A 111 50.93 6.65 -8.16
C ILE A 111 49.92 7.17 -9.19
N ASP A 112 48.66 6.74 -9.12
CA ASP A 112 47.49 7.61 -9.34
C ASP A 112 46.30 7.11 -8.49
N ASP A 113 45.45 8.02 -8.03
CA ASP A 113 44.53 7.82 -6.90
C ASP A 113 43.07 7.68 -7.36
N GLY A 114 42.36 6.65 -6.89
CA GLY A 114 40.97 6.41 -7.30
C GLY A 114 40.44 4.99 -7.14
N GLN A 115 40.23 4.54 -5.89
CA GLN A 115 39.24 3.48 -5.58
C GLN A 115 38.95 3.37 -4.08
N SER A 116 37.72 3.69 -3.66
CA SER A 116 37.19 3.38 -2.32
C SER A 116 35.71 2.99 -2.35
N GLU A 117 35.32 2.13 -3.30
CA GLU A 117 34.01 1.43 -3.31
C GLU A 117 34.15 -0.09 -3.43
N THR A 118 35.37 -0.63 -3.37
CA THR A 118 35.64 -2.08 -3.47
C THR A 118 35.87 -2.77 -2.12
N ALA A 119 35.85 -2.04 -1.00
CA ALA A 119 36.12 -2.57 0.34
C ALA A 119 34.90 -3.25 1.02
N GLU A 120 33.66 -2.86 0.68
CA GLU A 120 32.46 -3.46 1.32
C GLU A 120 32.10 -4.85 0.79
N ILE A 121 32.47 -5.17 -0.46
CA ILE A 121 32.12 -6.45 -1.09
C ILE A 121 32.94 -7.62 -0.51
N ALA A 122 34.20 -7.39 -0.14
CA ALA A 122 35.06 -8.42 0.47
C ALA A 122 34.58 -8.83 1.88
N THR A 123 34.11 -7.87 2.67
CA THR A 123 33.65 -8.08 4.05
C THR A 123 32.36 -8.91 4.13
N LEU A 124 31.56 -8.93 3.05
CA LEU A 124 30.35 -9.76 2.95
C LEU A 124 30.63 -11.25 2.64
N MET A 125 31.82 -11.61 2.15
CA MET A 125 32.11 -13.00 1.76
C MET A 125 32.60 -13.88 2.93
N THR A 126 33.35 -13.32 3.89
CA THR A 126 33.82 -14.08 5.08
C THR A 126 32.72 -14.34 6.12
N ALA A 127 31.63 -13.57 6.13
CA ALA A 127 30.47 -13.81 7.00
C ALA A 127 29.67 -15.08 6.62
N ASN A 128 29.86 -15.63 5.42
CA ASN A 128 28.99 -16.68 4.87
C ASN A 128 29.52 -18.11 5.04
N GLU A 129 30.79 -18.30 5.43
CA GLU A 129 31.36 -19.64 5.64
C GLU A 129 30.95 -20.28 6.98
N GLN A 130 30.61 -19.48 8.00
CA GLN A 130 30.17 -20.00 9.31
C GLN A 130 28.73 -20.55 9.35
N LYS A 131 27.95 -20.46 8.24
CA LYS A 131 26.56 -20.98 8.18
C LYS A 131 26.40 -22.38 7.58
N LYS A 132 27.48 -23.11 7.26
CA LYS A 132 27.38 -24.45 6.63
C LYS A 132 27.11 -25.64 7.57
N ASN A 133 27.14 -25.47 8.90
CA ASN A 133 26.87 -26.54 9.87
C ASN A 133 25.62 -26.29 10.75
N LYS A 134 24.42 -26.37 10.16
CA LYS A 134 23.14 -26.57 10.87
C LYS A 134 22.04 -27.13 9.95
N LYS A 135 22.24 -28.34 9.42
CA LYS A 135 21.15 -29.10 8.77
C LYS A 135 20.17 -29.62 9.82
N ASN A 136 18.90 -29.75 9.42
CA ASN A 136 17.75 -30.21 10.22
C ASN A 136 17.22 -29.22 11.28
N LYS A 137 16.63 -28.10 10.81
CA LYS A 137 15.34 -27.64 11.34
C LYS A 137 14.25 -27.97 10.30
N PRO A 138 13.03 -28.37 10.70
CA PRO A 138 11.93 -28.51 9.75
C PRO A 138 11.66 -27.16 9.08
N GLN A 139 11.39 -27.16 7.79
CA GLN A 139 10.92 -25.96 7.08
C GLN A 139 9.58 -25.55 7.69
N THR A 140 9.55 -24.40 8.38
CA THR A 140 8.30 -23.75 8.74
C THR A 140 7.56 -23.48 7.44
N ALA A 141 6.34 -24.01 7.29
CA ALA A 141 5.52 -23.73 6.13
C ALA A 141 5.37 -22.21 5.98
N VAL A 142 5.65 -21.67 4.79
CA VAL A 142 5.46 -20.25 4.50
C VAL A 142 3.96 -20.00 4.58
N GLN A 143 3.52 -19.34 5.65
CA GLN A 143 2.13 -18.94 5.81
C GLN A 143 1.82 -17.92 4.71
N GLN A 144 0.95 -18.28 3.78
CA GLN A 144 0.55 -17.40 2.69
C GLN A 144 -0.21 -16.19 3.26
N ASP A 145 0.09 -14.99 2.77
CA ASP A 145 -0.63 -13.78 3.15
C ASP A 145 -2.12 -13.93 2.79
N LYS A 146 -3.01 -13.60 3.73
CA LYS A 146 -4.46 -13.62 3.49
C LYS A 146 -4.80 -12.59 2.39
N PRO A 147 -5.55 -12.96 1.33
CA PRO A 147 -5.97 -12.03 0.30
C PRO A 147 -6.74 -10.86 0.91
N ILE A 148 -6.28 -9.64 0.61
CA ILE A 148 -6.90 -8.42 1.13
C ILE A 148 -6.85 -7.30 0.10
N ILE A 149 -8.02 -6.72 -0.16
CA ILE A 149 -8.18 -5.49 -0.91
C ILE A 149 -7.96 -4.34 0.06
N THR A 150 -7.05 -3.44 -0.29
CA THR A 150 -6.58 -2.37 0.61
C THR A 150 -6.88 -0.97 0.11
N LEU A 151 -7.35 -0.83 -1.13
CA LEU A 151 -7.75 0.46 -1.70
C LEU A 151 -8.93 0.26 -2.64
N LEU A 152 -9.82 1.25 -2.70
CA LEU A 152 -10.98 1.29 -3.57
C LEU A 152 -11.23 2.72 -4.04
N SER A 153 -11.60 2.89 -5.32
CA SER A 153 -11.99 4.17 -5.93
C SER A 153 -12.99 3.91 -7.05
N VAL A 154 -13.83 4.88 -7.37
CA VAL A 154 -14.87 4.78 -8.41
C VAL A 154 -14.82 6.03 -9.29
N THR A 155 -15.01 5.89 -10.60
CA THR A 155 -15.07 7.04 -11.52
C THR A 155 -16.24 7.95 -11.20
N SER A 156 -16.15 9.24 -11.50
CA SER A 156 -17.22 10.21 -11.23
C SER A 156 -18.53 9.93 -11.97
N ASP A 157 -18.49 9.18 -13.08
CA ASP A 157 -19.68 8.69 -13.78
C ASP A 157 -20.27 7.39 -13.17
N GLY A 158 -19.59 6.80 -12.19
CA GLY A 158 -19.97 5.58 -11.50
C GLY A 158 -19.80 4.29 -12.32
N LYS A 159 -19.23 4.34 -13.53
CA LYS A 159 -19.16 3.18 -14.44
C LYS A 159 -17.95 2.28 -14.23
N HIS A 160 -16.88 2.75 -13.59
CA HIS A 160 -15.71 1.94 -13.33
C HIS A 160 -15.31 1.96 -11.86
N VAL A 161 -14.91 0.80 -11.35
CA VAL A 161 -14.40 0.64 -9.98
C VAL A 161 -12.95 0.17 -10.08
N VAL A 162 -12.05 0.88 -9.40
CA VAL A 162 -10.63 0.55 -9.28
C VAL A 162 -10.38 0.02 -7.87
N ALA A 163 -9.81 -1.18 -7.76
CA ALA A 163 -9.47 -1.80 -6.48
C ALA A 163 -8.02 -2.25 -6.47
N VAL A 164 -7.37 -2.26 -5.30
CA VAL A 164 -6.01 -2.80 -5.14
C VAL A 164 -6.00 -3.94 -4.15
N SER A 165 -5.51 -5.11 -4.56
CA SER A 165 -5.16 -6.20 -3.65
C SER A 165 -3.72 -6.04 -3.16
N GLY A 166 -3.56 -5.95 -1.84
CA GLY A 166 -2.30 -5.59 -1.21
C GLY A 166 -1.31 -6.75 -1.06
N HIS A 167 -1.77 -8.00 -1.12
CA HIS A 167 -0.94 -9.20 -0.98
C HIS A 167 -0.19 -9.54 -2.28
N ASP A 168 -0.85 -9.41 -3.43
CA ASP A 168 -0.27 -9.68 -4.76
C ASP A 168 0.14 -8.40 -5.52
N LYS A 169 -0.15 -7.20 -4.97
CA LYS A 169 0.19 -5.87 -5.52
C LYS A 169 -0.60 -5.53 -6.80
N THR A 170 -1.76 -6.15 -7.01
CA THR A 170 -2.52 -5.99 -8.27
C THR A 170 -3.55 -4.86 -8.20
N ILE A 171 -3.52 -3.97 -9.20
CA ILE A 171 -4.59 -3.03 -9.51
C ILE A 171 -5.61 -3.74 -10.41
N TRP A 172 -6.85 -3.80 -9.97
CA TRP A 172 -8.01 -4.32 -10.69
C TRP A 172 -8.87 -3.17 -11.17
N VAL A 173 -9.42 -3.29 -12.38
CA VAL A 173 -10.42 -2.35 -12.89
C VAL A 173 -11.64 -3.15 -13.34
N PHE A 174 -12.79 -2.79 -12.78
CA PHE A 174 -14.09 -3.36 -13.07
C PHE A 174 -14.94 -2.34 -13.82
N GLU A 175 -15.78 -2.82 -14.73
CA GLU A 175 -16.97 -2.11 -15.18
C GLU A 175 -18.11 -2.41 -14.19
N HIS A 176 -18.92 -1.41 -13.91
CA HIS A 176 -20.09 -1.47 -13.04
C HIS A 176 -21.37 -1.29 -13.88
N ASP A 177 -22.36 -2.15 -13.68
CA ASP A 177 -23.62 -2.15 -14.44
C ASP A 177 -24.64 -1.08 -14.00
N GLY A 178 -24.27 -0.21 -13.05
CA GLY A 178 -25.15 0.78 -12.43
C GLY A 178 -26.13 0.19 -11.40
N ARG A 179 -26.07 -1.12 -11.13
CA ARG A 179 -26.93 -1.84 -10.18
C ARG A 179 -26.13 -2.64 -9.14
N GLY A 180 -24.85 -2.35 -9.01
CA GLY A 180 -23.93 -2.94 -8.06
C GLY A 180 -23.11 -4.12 -8.60
N LYS A 181 -23.38 -4.65 -9.79
CA LYS A 181 -22.63 -5.80 -10.32
C LYS A 181 -21.33 -5.36 -10.97
N LEU A 182 -20.24 -6.03 -10.60
CA LEU A 182 -18.90 -5.78 -11.14
C LEU A 182 -18.51 -6.81 -12.21
N MET A 183 -17.98 -6.33 -13.33
CA MET A 183 -17.37 -7.14 -14.39
C MET A 183 -15.90 -6.74 -14.54
N GLN A 184 -14.98 -7.66 -14.27
CA GLN A 184 -13.54 -7.40 -14.40
C GLN A 184 -13.18 -7.03 -15.85
N ARG A 185 -12.57 -5.85 -16.05
CA ARG A 185 -12.06 -5.36 -17.33
C ARG A 185 -10.55 -5.51 -17.45
N SER A 186 -9.79 -5.19 -16.40
CA SER A 186 -8.33 -5.38 -16.39
C SER A 186 -7.78 -5.75 -15.01
N LYS A 187 -6.58 -6.33 -14.99
CA LYS A 187 -5.76 -6.56 -13.80
C LYS A 187 -4.29 -6.30 -14.14
N ARG A 188 -3.55 -5.62 -13.27
CA ARG A 188 -2.15 -5.20 -13.50
C ARG A 188 -1.35 -5.25 -12.20
N THR A 189 -0.31 -6.09 -12.15
CA THR A 189 0.54 -6.27 -10.98
C THR A 189 1.65 -5.22 -10.93
N MET A 190 1.64 -4.38 -9.89
CA MET A 190 2.60 -3.28 -9.74
C MET A 190 3.95 -3.78 -9.18
N PRO A 191 5.09 -3.11 -9.48
CA PRO A 191 6.41 -3.50 -8.98
C PRO A 191 6.48 -3.57 -7.46
N LYS A 192 5.83 -2.60 -6.80
CA LYS A 192 5.64 -2.50 -5.36
C LYS A 192 4.15 -2.43 -5.05
N ARG A 193 3.78 -2.71 -3.80
CA ARG A 193 2.40 -2.62 -3.32
C ARG A 193 1.94 -1.15 -3.35
N PRO A 194 0.84 -0.83 -4.06
CA PRO A 194 0.23 0.50 -3.94
C PRO A 194 -0.32 0.72 -2.53
N CYS A 195 -0.10 1.93 -2.00
CA CYS A 195 -0.61 2.41 -0.71
C CYS A 195 -1.62 3.54 -0.84
N GLY A 196 -1.70 4.20 -2.01
CA GLY A 196 -2.74 5.17 -2.34
C GLY A 196 -3.14 5.10 -3.80
N ILE A 197 -4.41 5.40 -4.11
CA ILE A 197 -4.91 5.56 -5.49
C ILE A 197 -5.81 6.78 -5.60
N ALA A 198 -5.74 7.45 -6.74
CA ALA A 198 -6.66 8.50 -7.15
C ALA A 198 -6.94 8.40 -8.66
N LEU A 199 -7.99 9.07 -9.12
CA LEU A 199 -8.29 9.25 -10.53
C LEU A 199 -7.94 10.68 -10.93
N ALA A 200 -7.35 10.85 -12.11
CA ALA A 200 -7.20 12.16 -12.73
C ALA A 200 -8.54 12.66 -13.30
N GLN A 201 -8.64 13.95 -13.55
CA GLN A 201 -9.82 14.64 -14.10
C GLN A 201 -10.31 14.10 -15.45
N ASP A 202 -9.44 13.42 -16.20
CA ASP A 202 -9.85 12.77 -17.44
C ASP A 202 -10.71 11.51 -17.23
N GLU A 203 -10.83 11.03 -15.98
CA GLU A 203 -11.47 9.77 -15.57
C GLU A 203 -10.93 8.56 -16.35
N ARG A 204 -9.69 8.68 -16.86
CA ARG A 204 -9.02 7.75 -17.75
C ARG A 204 -7.58 7.48 -17.35
N THR A 205 -7.06 8.20 -16.36
CA THR A 205 -5.73 7.99 -15.80
C THR A 205 -5.85 7.73 -14.30
N ILE A 206 -5.39 6.55 -13.87
CA ILE A 206 -5.19 6.20 -12.47
C ILE A 206 -3.84 6.75 -12.02
N ILE A 207 -3.82 7.45 -10.90
CA ILE A 207 -2.63 7.81 -10.15
C ILE A 207 -2.48 6.79 -9.01
N ALA A 208 -1.37 6.05 -8.97
CA ALA A 208 -1.10 5.02 -7.98
C ALA A 208 0.21 5.31 -7.23
N ALA A 209 0.11 5.61 -5.95
CA ALA A 209 1.24 5.77 -5.03
C ALA A 209 1.64 4.42 -4.44
N ASP A 210 2.95 4.14 -4.35
CA ASP A 210 3.49 2.92 -3.76
C ASP A 210 4.18 3.12 -2.42
N LYS A 211 4.30 2.02 -1.68
CA LYS A 211 4.82 2.00 -0.30
C LYS A 211 6.31 2.42 -0.18
N PHE A 212 7.05 2.52 -1.28
CA PHE A 212 8.44 2.95 -1.32
C PHE A 212 8.62 4.43 -1.70
N GLY A 213 7.53 5.10 -2.04
CA GLY A 213 7.52 6.54 -2.32
C GLY A 213 7.28 6.89 -3.78
N ASP A 214 7.26 5.92 -4.69
CA ASP A 214 7.03 6.17 -6.12
C ASP A 214 5.55 6.39 -6.43
N VAL A 215 5.24 7.33 -7.32
CA VAL A 215 3.88 7.54 -7.85
C VAL A 215 3.88 7.31 -9.35
N TYR A 216 2.94 6.49 -9.78
CA TYR A 216 2.76 6.10 -11.18
C TYR A 216 1.44 6.63 -11.74
N ALA A 217 1.44 7.10 -12.99
CA ALA A 217 0.22 7.33 -13.76
C ALA A 217 0.06 6.25 -14.85
N LEU A 218 -1.11 5.62 -14.90
CA LEU A 218 -1.44 4.50 -15.78
C LEU A 218 -2.89 4.62 -16.29
N PRO A 219 -3.22 4.25 -17.53
CA PRO A 219 -4.56 4.43 -18.07
C PRO A 219 -5.57 3.54 -17.34
N LEU A 220 -6.83 3.97 -17.20
CA LEU A 220 -7.91 3.22 -16.54
C LEU A 220 -8.13 1.87 -17.24
N LEU A 221 -8.24 1.91 -18.57
CA LEU A 221 -8.30 0.73 -19.43
C LEU A 221 -7.02 0.65 -20.28
N PRO A 222 -6.33 -0.49 -20.35
CA PRO A 222 -5.17 -0.66 -21.23
C PRO A 222 -5.53 -0.42 -22.70
N SER A 223 -4.62 0.15 -23.48
CA SER A 223 -4.77 0.24 -24.93
C SER A 223 -4.63 -1.13 -25.61
N ASP A 224 -5.47 -1.43 -26.60
CA ASP A 224 -5.40 -2.64 -27.45
C ASP A 224 -4.02 -2.83 -28.13
N ALA A 225 -3.22 -1.77 -28.22
CA ALA A 225 -1.87 -1.79 -28.80
C ALA A 225 -0.85 -2.60 -27.97
N VAL A 226 -1.15 -2.96 -26.71
CA VAL A 226 -0.21 -3.61 -25.78
C VAL A 226 -0.55 -5.08 -25.54
N ALA A 227 -0.45 -5.89 -26.61
CA ALA A 227 -0.56 -7.34 -26.55
C ALA A 227 0.77 -8.08 -26.83
N LYS A 228 1.90 -7.35 -26.98
CA LYS A 228 3.20 -7.92 -27.34
C LYS A 228 4.40 -7.21 -26.68
N GLY A 229 4.97 -7.87 -25.67
CA GLY A 229 6.28 -7.53 -25.09
C GLY A 229 6.21 -6.55 -23.89
N PRO A 230 7.36 -6.30 -23.24
CA PRO A 230 7.47 -5.30 -22.17
C PRO A 230 7.40 -3.90 -22.78
N THR A 231 6.19 -3.44 -23.07
CA THR A 231 5.98 -2.13 -23.68
C THR A 231 6.32 -1.04 -22.68
N LEU A 232 7.31 -0.25 -23.11
CA LEU A 232 7.54 1.16 -22.83
C LEU A 232 6.72 1.73 -21.66
N THR A 233 7.45 2.34 -20.72
CA THR A 233 6.87 3.43 -19.94
C THR A 233 6.06 4.33 -20.88
N LEU A 234 4.89 4.75 -20.43
CA LEU A 234 4.39 6.06 -20.83
C LEU A 234 5.51 7.03 -20.45
N ALA A 235 6.36 7.33 -21.42
CA ALA A 235 6.58 8.70 -21.74
C ALA A 235 5.19 9.32 -21.96
N VAL A 236 4.58 9.76 -20.84
CA VAL A 236 4.29 11.19 -20.68
C VAL A 236 5.12 11.92 -21.71
N LYS A 237 4.49 12.69 -22.60
CA LYS A 237 5.24 13.63 -23.41
C LYS A 237 5.80 14.74 -22.48
N HIS A 238 6.80 14.40 -21.65
CA HIS A 238 8.17 14.58 -22.07
C HIS A 238 8.21 14.53 -23.61
N LYS A 239 7.87 15.69 -24.21
CA LYS A 239 8.77 16.31 -25.16
C LYS A 239 10.14 15.85 -24.71
N ARG A 240 10.72 14.90 -25.45
CA ARG A 240 12.00 14.28 -25.10
C ARG A 240 12.93 15.41 -24.71
N GLU A 241 14.05 15.12 -24.05
CA GLU A 241 15.20 16.03 -24.15
C GLU A 241 15.80 15.97 -25.59
N THR A 242 14.94 15.98 -26.64
CA THR A 242 15.05 17.00 -27.67
C THR A 242 15.27 18.35 -26.99
N PRO A 243 16.51 18.90 -27.02
CA PRO A 243 16.73 20.29 -26.71
C PRO A 243 15.64 21.18 -27.32
N ALA A 244 15.24 22.23 -26.60
CA ALA A 244 14.21 23.16 -27.07
C ALA A 244 14.59 23.83 -28.41
N ALA A 245 15.88 23.88 -28.73
CA ALA A 245 16.41 24.33 -30.01
C ALA A 245 16.38 23.21 -31.07
N THR A 246 15.74 23.49 -32.21
CA THR A 246 15.86 22.68 -33.43
C THR A 246 17.09 23.16 -34.23
N PRO A 247 17.65 22.39 -35.19
CA PRO A 247 18.72 22.88 -36.06
C PRO A 247 18.32 24.13 -36.89
N LEU A 248 17.03 24.44 -37.01
CA LEU A 248 16.51 25.68 -37.62
C LEU A 248 16.59 26.90 -36.68
N THR A 249 16.73 26.68 -35.38
CA THR A 249 16.75 27.72 -34.33
C THR A 249 18.18 28.07 -33.87
N VAL A 250 19.19 27.44 -34.45
CA VAL A 250 20.59 27.49 -33.99
C VAL A 250 21.48 28.09 -35.08
N HIS A 251 21.78 29.38 -34.97
CA HIS A 251 22.52 30.13 -36.01
C HIS A 251 24.03 30.24 -35.75
N SER A 252 24.55 29.66 -34.66
CA SER A 252 25.99 29.69 -34.33
C SER A 252 26.58 28.28 -34.24
N ALA A 253 27.81 28.13 -34.74
CA ALA A 253 28.53 26.85 -34.73
C ALA A 253 28.80 26.30 -33.31
N GLY A 254 28.95 27.19 -32.32
CA GLY A 254 29.10 26.79 -30.91
C GLY A 254 27.83 26.15 -30.34
N ASN A 255 26.67 26.77 -30.59
CA ASN A 255 25.39 26.25 -30.10
C ASN A 255 25.01 24.93 -30.80
N LEU A 256 25.41 24.72 -32.05
CA LEU A 256 25.19 23.46 -32.76
C LEU A 256 25.99 22.31 -32.13
N ARG A 257 27.27 22.54 -31.79
CA ARG A 257 28.10 21.55 -31.07
C ARG A 257 27.54 21.24 -29.68
N ALA A 258 27.05 22.24 -28.95
CA ALA A 258 26.39 22.03 -27.66
C ALA A 258 25.13 21.13 -27.80
N LEU A 259 24.35 21.34 -28.86
CA LEU A 259 23.18 20.52 -29.20
C LEU A 259 23.54 19.05 -29.46
N GLU A 260 24.63 18.81 -30.19
CA GLU A 260 25.14 17.48 -30.51
C GLU A 260 25.73 16.78 -29.29
N ALA A 261 26.50 17.49 -28.47
CA ALA A 261 27.03 16.98 -27.20
C ALA A 261 25.91 16.57 -26.24
N GLN A 262 24.86 17.40 -26.09
CA GLN A 262 23.70 17.07 -25.26
C GLN A 262 22.98 15.81 -25.76
N LYS A 263 22.72 15.70 -27.07
CA LYS A 263 22.11 14.49 -27.66
C LYS A 263 22.96 13.24 -27.43
N ARG A 264 24.28 13.35 -27.54
CA ARG A 264 25.21 12.24 -27.34
C ARG A 264 25.22 11.77 -25.90
N HIS A 265 25.36 12.69 -24.94
CA HIS A 265 25.33 12.38 -23.50
C HIS A 265 24.00 11.73 -23.09
N MET A 266 22.88 12.20 -23.64
CA MET A 266 21.56 11.58 -23.43
C MET A 266 21.46 10.15 -23.97
N ALA A 267 22.01 9.89 -25.17
CA ALA A 267 22.02 8.55 -25.76
C ALA A 267 22.98 7.59 -25.02
N GLU A 268 24.10 8.09 -24.53
CA GLU A 268 25.04 7.33 -23.70
C GLU A 268 24.41 6.97 -22.33
N ARG A 269 23.73 7.93 -21.67
CA ARG A 269 22.97 7.69 -20.43
C ARG A 269 21.83 6.68 -20.61
N GLN A 270 21.12 6.71 -21.73
CA GLN A 270 20.09 5.71 -22.06
C GLN A 270 20.67 4.31 -22.23
N LYS A 271 21.81 4.18 -22.93
CA LYS A 271 22.51 2.89 -23.07
C LYS A 271 23.02 2.36 -21.74
N GLN A 272 23.54 3.23 -20.87
CA GLN A 272 23.97 2.84 -19.52
C GLN A 272 22.79 2.30 -18.70
N GLN A 273 21.66 3.02 -18.64
CA GLN A 273 20.46 2.54 -17.93
C GLN A 273 19.91 1.22 -18.48
N GLU A 274 19.97 1.01 -19.80
CA GLU A 274 19.55 -0.25 -20.42
C GLU A 274 20.52 -1.41 -20.08
N GLN A 275 21.82 -1.14 -20.05
CA GLN A 275 22.87 -2.10 -19.65
C GLN A 275 22.81 -2.45 -18.15
N GLU A 276 22.65 -1.46 -17.27
CA GLU A 276 22.47 -1.66 -15.83
C GLU A 276 21.23 -2.50 -15.54
N ARG A 277 20.10 -2.19 -16.18
CA ARG A 277 18.86 -2.98 -16.05
C ARG A 277 19.04 -4.42 -16.53
N ALA A 278 19.74 -4.63 -17.65
CA ALA A 278 20.07 -5.96 -18.14
C ALA A 278 20.99 -6.73 -17.18
N ALA A 279 21.98 -6.05 -16.58
CA ALA A 279 22.89 -6.62 -15.59
C ALA A 279 22.16 -7.02 -14.29
N VAL A 280 21.26 -6.18 -13.77
CA VAL A 280 20.43 -6.49 -12.59
C VAL A 280 19.53 -7.70 -12.84
N VAL A 281 18.90 -7.79 -14.02
CA VAL A 281 18.07 -8.96 -14.40
C VAL A 281 18.91 -10.23 -14.54
N ALA A 282 20.14 -10.13 -15.09
CA ALA A 282 21.05 -11.26 -15.19
C ALA A 282 21.55 -11.71 -13.80
N ALA A 283 21.91 -10.77 -12.92
CA ALA A 283 22.34 -11.04 -11.55
C ALA A 283 21.25 -11.74 -10.73
N ALA A 284 20.01 -11.24 -10.76
CA ALA A 284 18.89 -11.86 -10.06
C ALA A 284 18.64 -13.31 -10.52
N ARG A 285 18.64 -13.55 -11.85
CA ARG A 285 18.55 -14.91 -12.43
C ARG A 285 19.68 -15.82 -11.95
N SER A 286 20.92 -15.31 -11.87
CA SER A 286 22.06 -16.09 -11.38
C SER A 286 21.98 -16.43 -9.88
N ALA A 287 21.29 -15.60 -9.10
CA ALA A 287 21.07 -15.78 -7.66
C ALA A 287 19.87 -16.69 -7.33
N GLY A 288 19.11 -17.17 -8.33
CA GLY A 288 17.87 -17.93 -8.10
C GLY A 288 16.74 -17.10 -7.48
N VAL A 289 16.80 -15.77 -7.61
CA VAL A 289 15.77 -14.84 -7.16
C VAL A 289 14.99 -14.38 -8.39
N ASP A 290 13.66 -14.33 -8.29
CA ASP A 290 12.84 -13.76 -9.35
C ASP A 290 13.29 -12.32 -9.62
N ALA A 291 13.78 -12.08 -10.84
CA ALA A 291 14.18 -10.74 -11.26
C ALA A 291 12.99 -9.78 -11.11
N PRO A 292 13.21 -8.50 -10.73
CA PRO A 292 12.13 -7.53 -10.66
C PRO A 292 11.48 -7.40 -12.04
N GLU A 293 10.33 -8.07 -12.21
CA GLU A 293 9.68 -8.19 -13.50
C GLU A 293 9.21 -6.80 -13.93
N ALA A 294 9.70 -6.35 -15.08
CA ALA A 294 9.30 -5.09 -15.66
C ALA A 294 7.78 -5.15 -15.92
N PRO A 295 6.96 -4.27 -15.31
CA PRO A 295 5.51 -4.32 -15.50
C PRO A 295 5.16 -4.25 -16.99
N MET A 296 4.54 -5.32 -17.49
CA MET A 296 4.26 -5.52 -18.93
C MET A 296 3.01 -4.77 -19.42
N PHE A 297 2.78 -3.57 -18.89
CA PHE A 297 1.62 -2.74 -19.22
C PHE A 297 2.00 -1.26 -19.25
N GLU A 298 1.13 -0.47 -19.87
CA GLU A 298 1.27 0.98 -19.99
C GLU A 298 1.22 1.67 -18.62
N HIS A 299 2.31 2.33 -18.21
CA HIS A 299 2.45 3.07 -16.94
C HIS A 299 3.58 4.09 -17.04
N SER A 300 3.57 5.14 -16.21
CA SER A 300 4.60 6.17 -16.15
C SER A 300 4.97 6.45 -14.70
N LEU A 301 6.26 6.52 -14.37
CA LEU A 301 6.70 7.09 -13.08
C LEU A 301 6.60 8.62 -13.20
N VAL A 302 5.81 9.26 -12.34
CA VAL A 302 5.49 10.70 -12.46
C VAL A 302 6.17 11.55 -11.39
N LEU A 303 6.31 11.03 -10.17
CA LEU A 303 7.11 11.62 -9.09
C LEU A 303 7.49 10.54 -8.07
N GLY A 304 8.39 10.87 -7.14
CA GLY A 304 8.74 10.00 -6.02
C GLY A 304 9.09 10.77 -4.74
N HIS A 305 8.91 10.10 -3.59
CA HIS A 305 9.40 10.45 -2.26
C HIS A 305 10.49 9.46 -1.84
N VAL A 306 11.31 9.81 -0.83
CA VAL A 306 12.21 8.84 -0.16
C VAL A 306 11.49 8.13 0.99
N SER A 307 10.46 8.76 1.55
CA SER A 307 9.61 8.18 2.58
C SER A 307 8.48 7.32 2.00
N MET A 308 7.87 6.52 2.88
CA MET A 308 6.66 5.77 2.58
C MET A 308 5.47 6.71 2.42
N LEU A 309 4.91 6.76 1.21
CA LEU A 309 3.64 7.46 0.95
C LEU A 309 2.49 6.82 1.73
N THR A 310 1.56 7.65 2.14
CA THR A 310 0.42 7.29 3.00
C THR A 310 -0.93 7.65 2.38
N ASP A 311 -1.02 8.79 1.68
CA ASP A 311 -2.20 9.16 0.88
C ASP A 311 -1.79 9.90 -0.41
N VAL A 312 -2.66 9.85 -1.42
CA VAL A 312 -2.51 10.60 -2.67
C VAL A 312 -3.87 11.08 -3.14
N ILE A 313 -4.00 12.39 -3.38
CA ILE A 313 -5.20 13.00 -3.94
C ILE A 313 -4.87 13.82 -5.18
N VAL A 314 -5.87 13.98 -6.05
CA VAL A 314 -5.79 14.86 -7.22
C VAL A 314 -6.63 16.10 -6.93
N ALA A 315 -6.03 17.28 -7.06
CA ALA A 315 -6.64 18.56 -6.74
C ALA A 315 -6.69 19.49 -7.95
N ARG A 316 -7.72 20.36 -8.02
CA ARG A 316 -7.87 21.37 -9.07
C ARG A 316 -7.58 22.75 -8.50
N GLY A 317 -6.45 23.32 -8.92
CA GLY A 317 -6.08 24.66 -8.49
C GLY A 317 -6.86 25.72 -9.25
N SER A 318 -7.30 26.74 -8.52
CA SER A 318 -7.85 27.95 -9.09
C SER A 318 -6.80 28.67 -9.94
N SER A 319 -7.22 29.24 -11.07
CA SER A 319 -6.41 30.14 -11.89
C SER A 319 -7.30 31.20 -12.49
N GLN A 320 -7.05 32.48 -12.19
CA GLN A 320 -7.95 33.56 -12.65
C GLN A 320 -7.85 33.86 -14.15
N ASN A 321 -6.82 33.37 -14.85
CA ASN A 321 -6.53 33.73 -16.25
C ASN A 321 -6.23 32.52 -17.17
N GLN A 322 -6.38 31.29 -16.70
CA GLN A 322 -6.17 30.06 -17.48
C GLN A 322 -7.18 28.98 -17.06
N SER A 323 -7.31 27.92 -17.86
CA SER A 323 -8.02 26.71 -17.44
C SER A 323 -7.46 26.20 -16.10
N PRO A 324 -8.30 25.75 -15.15
CA PRO A 324 -7.84 25.25 -13.85
C PRO A 324 -6.80 24.15 -14.06
N ARG A 325 -5.71 24.23 -13.29
CA ARG A 325 -4.60 23.29 -13.38
C ARG A 325 -4.81 22.14 -12.40
N GLU A 326 -4.47 20.94 -12.84
CA GLU A 326 -4.49 19.76 -12.00
C GLU A 326 -3.16 19.57 -11.27
N PHE A 327 -3.24 19.09 -10.03
CA PHE A 327 -2.12 18.85 -9.13
C PHE A 327 -2.26 17.47 -8.49
N ILE A 328 -1.13 16.81 -8.25
CA ILE A 328 -1.03 15.62 -7.40
C ILE A 328 -0.52 16.10 -6.05
N ILE A 329 -1.27 15.83 -4.99
CA ILE A 329 -0.88 16.08 -3.61
C ILE A 329 -0.61 14.74 -2.95
N THR A 330 0.59 14.58 -2.39
CA THR A 330 1.04 13.36 -1.72
C THR A 330 1.37 13.62 -0.27
N ALA A 331 0.93 12.71 0.61
CA ALA A 331 1.28 12.67 2.02
C ALA A 331 2.26 11.52 2.30
N ASP A 332 3.18 11.69 3.24
CA ASP A 332 4.09 10.62 3.68
C ASP A 332 4.22 10.45 5.21
N ARG A 333 4.91 9.37 5.57
CA ARG A 333 5.18 8.97 6.96
C ARG A 333 6.13 9.93 7.70
N ASP A 334 6.93 10.71 6.97
CA ASP A 334 7.90 11.65 7.53
C ASP A 334 7.37 13.08 7.56
N GLU A 335 6.06 13.24 7.82
CA GLU A 335 5.36 14.51 8.04
C GLU A 335 5.17 15.40 6.80
N HIS A 336 5.65 14.99 5.62
CA HIS A 336 5.55 15.84 4.43
C HIS A 336 4.20 15.70 3.74
N ILE A 337 3.63 16.84 3.37
CA ILE A 337 2.61 16.95 2.34
C ILE A 337 3.21 17.74 1.18
N ARG A 338 3.35 17.13 0.01
CA ARG A 338 3.96 17.70 -1.19
C ARG A 338 2.90 18.03 -2.23
N VAL A 339 2.95 19.24 -2.79
CA VAL A 339 2.08 19.68 -3.89
C VAL A 339 2.89 19.72 -5.17
N SER A 340 2.54 18.87 -6.14
CA SER A 340 3.18 18.83 -7.47
C SER A 340 2.14 19.03 -8.57
N ARG A 341 2.56 19.51 -9.74
CA ARG A 341 1.67 19.55 -10.92
C ARG A 341 1.27 18.13 -11.34
N ALA A 342 0.14 17.98 -12.00
CA ALA A 342 -0.21 16.73 -12.66
C ALA A 342 0.66 16.48 -13.92
N PRO A 343 0.68 15.25 -14.46
CA PRO A 343 1.25 14.95 -15.77
C PRO A 343 0.72 15.89 -16.86
N PRO A 344 1.57 16.35 -17.81
CA PRO A 344 2.95 15.91 -18.06
C PRO A 344 4.02 16.63 -17.21
N HIS A 345 3.65 17.43 -16.20
CA HIS A 345 4.54 18.35 -15.50
C HIS A 345 4.88 17.95 -14.05
N ALA A 346 4.66 16.69 -13.66
CA ALA A 346 4.80 16.22 -12.26
C ALA A 346 6.21 16.31 -11.63
N TYR A 347 7.22 16.56 -12.46
CA TYR A 347 8.56 16.95 -12.02
C TYR A 347 8.62 18.36 -11.40
N VAL A 348 7.57 19.18 -11.55
CA VAL A 348 7.46 20.50 -10.93
C VAL A 348 6.69 20.38 -9.61
N ILE A 349 7.43 20.58 -8.52
CA ILE A 349 6.89 20.80 -7.17
C ILE A 349 6.52 22.28 -7.07
N GLU A 350 5.30 22.59 -6.62
CA GLU A 350 4.89 23.98 -6.32
C GLU A 350 5.22 24.35 -4.87
N GLY A 351 5.08 23.39 -3.93
CA GLY A 351 5.38 23.63 -2.52
C GLY A 351 5.18 22.41 -1.63
N PHE A 352 5.36 22.63 -0.33
CA PHE A 352 5.18 21.65 0.74
C PHE A 352 4.38 22.28 1.89
N CYS A 353 3.31 21.61 2.33
CA CYS A 353 2.52 22.02 3.49
C CYS A 353 3.17 21.46 4.76
N LEU A 354 3.98 22.27 5.46
CA LEU A 354 4.83 21.84 6.59
C LEU A 354 4.29 22.36 7.93
N ALA A 355 3.75 21.47 8.77
CA ALA A 355 3.26 21.79 10.11
C ALA A 355 3.03 20.57 11.03
N HIS A 356 2.77 19.40 10.42
CA HIS A 356 2.68 18.10 11.09
C HIS A 356 3.98 17.77 11.84
N LYS A 357 3.86 16.98 12.91
CA LYS A 357 4.97 16.48 13.75
C LYS A 357 4.94 14.97 13.94
N ASP A 358 3.95 14.30 13.37
CA ASP A 358 3.93 12.84 13.19
C ASP A 358 3.42 12.50 11.78
N PHE A 359 3.35 11.21 11.45
CA PHE A 359 2.93 10.76 10.13
C PHE A 359 1.59 11.41 9.70
N VAL A 360 1.49 11.79 8.43
CA VAL A 360 0.21 12.15 7.81
C VAL A 360 -0.42 10.87 7.28
N SER A 361 -1.71 10.63 7.51
CA SER A 361 -2.38 9.39 7.06
C SER A 361 -3.46 9.63 6.01
N THR A 362 -4.05 10.83 5.99
CA THR A 362 -5.22 11.10 5.14
C THR A 362 -5.32 12.58 4.77
N LEU A 363 -5.74 12.82 3.54
CA LEU A 363 -6.04 14.14 2.98
C LEU A 363 -7.51 14.19 2.52
N ALA A 364 -8.17 15.34 2.65
CA ALA A 364 -9.47 15.60 2.03
C ALA A 364 -9.59 17.04 1.53
N ILE A 365 -10.36 17.21 0.46
CA ILE A 365 -10.79 18.50 -0.09
C ILE A 365 -12.31 18.44 -0.19
N ASP A 366 -13.00 19.52 0.21
CA ASP A 366 -14.44 19.67 -0.01
C ASP A 366 -14.71 20.24 -1.41
N GLU A 367 -15.63 19.66 -2.17
CA GLU A 367 -15.91 20.07 -3.55
C GLU A 367 -16.38 21.53 -3.65
N ASN A 368 -17.02 22.06 -2.60
CA ASN A 368 -17.48 23.44 -2.53
C ASN A 368 -16.37 24.44 -2.19
N ARG A 369 -15.22 23.99 -1.67
CA ARG A 369 -14.07 24.81 -1.27
C ARG A 369 -12.76 24.17 -1.75
N PRO A 370 -12.57 23.99 -3.08
CA PRO A 370 -11.47 23.22 -3.64
C PRO A 370 -10.08 23.82 -3.39
N GLU A 371 -10.01 25.10 -2.97
CA GLU A 371 -8.80 25.77 -2.55
C GLU A 371 -8.36 25.43 -1.11
N ILE A 372 -9.25 24.84 -0.32
CA ILE A 372 -8.97 24.40 1.06
C ILE A 372 -8.81 22.88 1.10
N MET A 373 -7.69 22.44 1.67
CA MET A 373 -7.42 21.04 1.99
C MET A 373 -7.35 20.87 3.50
N VAL A 374 -7.83 19.73 3.99
CA VAL A 374 -7.69 19.31 5.38
C VAL A 374 -6.85 18.04 5.43
N SER A 375 -5.91 17.98 6.38
CA SER A 375 -5.06 16.80 6.62
C SER A 375 -5.06 16.38 8.08
N ALA A 376 -4.87 15.08 8.29
CA ALA A 376 -4.82 14.46 9.61
C ALA A 376 -3.89 13.24 9.61
N GLY A 377 -3.53 12.76 10.81
CA GLY A 377 -2.44 11.80 10.97
C GLY A 377 -2.28 11.26 12.39
N GLY A 378 -1.02 11.13 12.81
CA GLY A 378 -0.62 10.78 14.19
C GLY A 378 -0.59 11.98 15.16
N ASP A 379 -0.68 13.21 14.66
CA ASP A 379 -0.80 14.42 15.47
C ASP A 379 -2.09 14.46 16.30
N ALA A 380 -2.10 15.29 17.34
CA ALA A 380 -3.28 15.58 18.18
C ALA A 380 -4.29 16.55 17.53
N GLU A 381 -3.89 17.16 16.41
CA GLU A 381 -4.58 18.24 15.69
C GLU A 381 -4.99 17.80 14.27
N VAL A 382 -6.09 18.37 13.76
CA VAL A 382 -6.44 18.36 12.33
C VAL A 382 -6.03 19.70 11.73
N PHE A 383 -5.40 19.70 10.55
CA PHE A 383 -4.78 20.87 9.94
C PHE A 383 -5.55 21.34 8.70
N VAL A 384 -5.71 22.66 8.55
CA VAL A 384 -6.42 23.30 7.42
C VAL A 384 -5.43 24.13 6.61
N TRP A 385 -5.46 23.98 5.29
CA TRP A 385 -4.46 24.54 4.38
C TRP A 385 -5.07 25.28 3.20
N ASP A 386 -4.45 26.40 2.82
CA ASP A 386 -4.43 26.83 1.43
C ASP A 386 -3.28 26.05 0.77
N TRP A 387 -3.64 24.91 0.16
CA TRP A 387 -2.67 23.99 -0.40
C TRP A 387 -1.99 24.57 -1.66
N GLN A 388 -2.64 25.50 -2.37
CA GLN A 388 -2.04 26.14 -3.55
C GLN A 388 -0.87 27.04 -3.15
N ASN A 389 -1.02 27.77 -2.04
CA ASN A 389 0.01 28.65 -1.49
C ASN A 389 0.91 27.97 -0.44
N SER A 390 0.65 26.70 -0.12
CA SER A 390 1.30 25.94 0.97
C SER A 390 1.20 26.62 2.34
N GLU A 391 0.12 27.37 2.58
CA GLU A 391 -0.10 28.15 3.80
C GLU A 391 -0.97 27.35 4.79
N LEU A 392 -0.49 27.20 6.03
CA LEU A 392 -1.30 26.71 7.14
C LEU A 392 -2.30 27.78 7.57
N LEU A 393 -3.60 27.50 7.47
CA LEU A 393 -4.67 28.41 7.83
C LEU A 393 -5.11 28.27 9.29
N SER A 394 -5.26 27.02 9.77
CA SER A 394 -5.64 26.74 11.16
C SER A 394 -5.29 25.32 11.58
N ARG A 395 -5.37 25.08 12.89
CA ARG A 395 -5.33 23.75 13.50
C ARG A 395 -6.48 23.61 14.49
N THR A 396 -7.04 22.41 14.58
CA THR A 396 -8.12 22.11 15.53
C THR A 396 -7.79 20.83 16.28
N GLU A 397 -7.63 20.96 17.59
CA GLU A 397 -7.36 19.88 18.54
C GLU A 397 -8.52 18.86 18.57
N ILE A 398 -8.20 17.57 18.49
CA ILE A 398 -9.16 16.45 18.51
C ILE A 398 -8.83 15.41 19.58
N LEU A 399 -7.57 15.28 20.00
CA LEU A 399 -7.17 14.37 21.08
C LEU A 399 -7.82 14.75 22.42
N SER A 400 -8.00 16.04 22.71
CA SER A 400 -8.70 16.49 23.94
C SER A 400 -10.11 15.92 24.06
N VAL A 401 -10.91 16.01 22.99
CA VAL A 401 -12.28 15.47 22.92
C VAL A 401 -12.27 13.95 23.01
N ALA A 402 -11.34 13.29 22.29
CA ALA A 402 -11.18 11.85 22.32
C ALA A 402 -10.78 11.32 23.72
N LYS A 403 -9.94 12.06 24.43
CA LYS A 403 -9.50 11.74 25.80
C LYS A 403 -10.64 11.89 26.81
N GLU A 404 -11.40 12.97 26.71
CA GLU A 404 -12.54 13.25 27.60
C GLU A 404 -13.66 12.20 27.45
N HIS A 405 -14.01 11.84 26.22
CA HIS A 405 -15.17 10.98 25.94
C HIS A 405 -14.85 9.48 25.86
N PHE A 406 -13.61 9.10 25.52
CA PHE A 406 -13.21 7.70 25.28
C PHE A 406 -11.91 7.29 25.99
N GLY A 407 -11.29 8.16 26.80
CA GLY A 407 -10.07 7.84 27.53
C GLY A 407 -8.82 7.68 26.67
N ALA A 408 -8.84 8.15 25.42
CA ALA A 408 -7.69 8.05 24.51
C ALA A 408 -6.49 8.89 24.98
N GLU A 409 -5.31 8.26 25.10
CA GLU A 409 -4.05 8.96 25.40
C GLU A 409 -3.35 9.52 24.16
N LYS A 410 -3.66 8.96 22.99
CA LYS A 410 -3.16 9.32 21.66
C LYS A 410 -4.22 9.00 20.61
N ILE A 411 -4.08 9.57 19.42
CA ILE A 411 -4.93 9.26 18.27
C ILE A 411 -4.08 8.89 17.05
N ALA A 412 -4.64 8.03 16.19
CA ALA A 412 -4.18 7.83 14.83
C ALA A 412 -5.42 7.97 13.93
N VAL A 413 -5.55 9.11 13.25
CA VAL A 413 -6.68 9.35 12.35
C VAL A 413 -6.54 8.38 11.17
N SER A 414 -7.55 7.53 10.94
CA SER A 414 -7.50 6.50 9.89
C SER A 414 -8.08 6.98 8.57
N LYS A 415 -9.15 7.80 8.60
CA LYS A 415 -9.67 8.47 7.41
C LYS A 415 -10.41 9.76 7.76
N ILE A 416 -10.28 10.74 6.88
CA ILE A 416 -11.13 11.94 6.83
C ILE A 416 -11.83 11.99 5.47
N VAL A 417 -13.11 12.34 5.46
CA VAL A 417 -13.92 12.58 4.25
C VAL A 417 -14.71 13.88 4.39
N ALA A 418 -14.96 14.56 3.28
CA ALA A 418 -15.60 15.86 3.25
C ALA A 418 -16.94 15.83 2.50
N ALA A 419 -17.92 16.59 2.99
CA ALA A 419 -19.19 16.84 2.31
C ALA A 419 -19.77 18.20 2.74
N ALA A 420 -19.91 19.13 1.78
CA ALA A 420 -20.58 20.42 1.97
C ALA A 420 -20.09 21.22 3.19
N GLY A 421 -18.77 21.38 3.29
CA GLY A 421 -18.09 22.06 4.39
C GLY A 421 -18.02 21.27 5.71
N GLN A 422 -18.62 20.08 5.79
CA GLN A 422 -18.48 19.18 6.95
C GLN A 422 -17.37 18.15 6.68
N PHE A 423 -16.52 17.92 7.68
CA PHE A 423 -15.43 16.95 7.66
C PHE A 423 -15.69 15.87 8.70
N PHE A 424 -15.76 14.62 8.25
CA PHE A 424 -16.04 13.44 9.07
C PHE A 424 -14.77 12.64 9.23
N THR A 425 -14.37 12.42 10.48
CA THR A 425 -13.08 11.85 10.86
C THR A 425 -13.28 10.61 11.72
N ILE A 426 -12.59 9.52 11.37
CA ILE A 426 -12.52 8.30 12.18
C ILE A 426 -11.08 8.03 12.63
N CYS A 427 -10.92 7.45 13.81
CA CYS A 427 -9.62 7.17 14.41
C CYS A 427 -9.47 5.67 14.69
N GLU A 428 -8.27 5.14 14.48
CA GLU A 428 -7.95 3.75 14.78
C GLU A 428 -8.11 3.47 16.29
N GLY A 429 -8.93 2.47 16.62
CA GLY A 429 -9.13 2.02 18.01
C GLY A 429 -9.99 2.92 18.89
N ILE A 430 -10.69 3.91 18.32
CA ILE A 430 -11.62 4.78 19.06
C ILE A 430 -13.05 4.56 18.52
N PRO A 431 -14.03 4.13 19.35
CA PRO A 431 -15.38 3.80 18.91
C PRO A 431 -16.24 5.07 18.71
N ALA A 432 -15.81 5.94 17.79
CA ALA A 432 -16.41 7.24 17.55
C ALA A 432 -16.16 7.76 16.14
N MET A 433 -17.11 8.56 15.64
CA MET A 433 -16.89 9.47 14.51
C MET A 433 -16.88 10.91 15.02
N PHE A 434 -15.94 11.72 14.54
CA PHE A 434 -15.84 13.14 14.85
C PHE A 434 -16.28 13.96 13.64
N ILE A 435 -17.06 15.01 13.88
CA ILE A 435 -17.54 15.93 12.83
C ILE A 435 -17.06 17.34 13.16
N LEU A 436 -16.33 17.92 12.21
CA LEU A 436 -15.85 19.29 12.23
C LEU A 436 -16.50 20.05 11.05
N THR A 437 -16.83 21.33 11.23
CA THR A 437 -17.44 22.17 10.18
C THR A 437 -16.49 23.31 9.82
N LEU A 438 -16.29 23.57 8.53
CA LEU A 438 -15.39 24.60 8.04
C LEU A 438 -16.06 25.98 8.07
N GLU A 439 -15.67 26.78 9.05
CA GLU A 439 -16.15 28.14 9.27
C GLU A 439 -15.12 29.12 8.70
N GLY A 440 -15.33 29.53 7.44
CA GLY A 440 -14.45 30.44 6.72
C GLY A 440 -13.11 29.81 6.30
N LYS A 441 -12.16 29.78 7.24
CA LYS A 441 -10.81 29.20 7.14
C LYS A 441 -10.43 28.31 8.34
N THR A 442 -11.32 28.14 9.33
CA THR A 442 -11.08 27.39 10.57
C THR A 442 -12.07 26.24 10.71
N LEU A 443 -11.65 25.11 11.28
CA LEU A 443 -12.58 24.02 11.63
C LEU A 443 -13.16 24.25 13.03
N SER A 444 -14.48 24.10 13.16
CA SER A 444 -15.20 24.14 14.43
C SER A 444 -14.65 23.13 15.44
N THR A 445 -14.88 23.34 16.73
CA THR A 445 -14.61 22.32 17.76
C THR A 445 -15.25 20.98 17.37
N PRO A 446 -14.56 19.83 17.49
CA PRO A 446 -15.11 18.55 17.08
C PRO A 446 -16.37 18.21 17.85
N SER A 447 -17.44 17.88 17.12
CA SER A 447 -18.60 17.19 17.68
C SER A 447 -18.42 15.68 17.52
N THR A 448 -18.98 14.89 18.44
CA THR A 448 -18.70 13.45 18.53
C THR A 448 -19.98 12.64 18.41
N ILE A 449 -19.92 11.57 17.63
CA ILE A 449 -20.95 10.53 17.55
C ILE A 449 -20.33 9.24 18.07
N PRO A 450 -20.71 8.77 19.27
CA PRO A 450 -20.33 7.46 19.78
C PRO A 450 -20.85 6.35 18.86
N LEU A 451 -20.00 5.35 18.62
CA LEU A 451 -20.31 4.19 17.79
C LEU A 451 -20.34 2.91 18.65
N PRO A 452 -21.08 1.86 18.25
CA PRO A 452 -21.14 0.60 19.01
C PRO A 452 -19.81 -0.17 19.02
N GLY A 453 -18.88 0.13 18.12
CA GLY A 453 -17.56 -0.46 18.03
C GLY A 453 -16.58 0.43 17.26
N ASN A 454 -15.38 -0.07 16.99
CA ASN A 454 -14.34 0.68 16.29
C ASN A 454 -14.70 0.86 14.79
N PRO A 455 -14.70 2.08 14.26
CA PRO A 455 -14.87 2.33 12.84
C PRO A 455 -13.61 1.92 12.06
N LEU A 456 -13.80 1.37 10.86
CA LEU A 456 -12.73 0.89 9.99
C LEU A 456 -12.73 1.62 8.64
N GLY A 457 -13.91 1.88 8.09
CA GLY A 457 -14.10 2.60 6.83
C GLY A 457 -15.29 3.55 6.93
N ILE A 458 -15.27 4.60 6.10
CA ILE A 458 -16.27 5.67 6.07
C ILE A 458 -16.53 6.10 4.62
N ALA A 459 -17.78 6.36 4.27
CA ALA A 459 -18.17 6.88 2.97
C ALA A 459 -19.34 7.88 3.08
N ILE A 460 -19.26 8.96 2.31
CA ILE A 460 -20.33 9.95 2.19
C ILE A 460 -21.42 9.41 1.25
N VAL A 461 -22.67 9.42 1.71
CA VAL A 461 -23.84 9.34 0.82
C VAL A 461 -24.22 10.75 0.39
N ASP A 462 -24.40 11.64 1.35
CA ASP A 462 -24.60 13.09 1.18
C ASP A 462 -24.25 13.84 2.48
N ALA A 463 -24.43 15.16 2.52
CA ALA A 463 -24.09 16.01 3.67
C ALA A 463 -24.93 15.73 4.95
N SER A 464 -25.98 14.92 4.84
CA SER A 464 -26.86 14.47 5.92
C SER A 464 -26.81 12.97 6.17
N HIS A 465 -26.05 12.21 5.38
CA HIS A 465 -25.99 10.75 5.46
C HIS A 465 -24.59 10.20 5.18
N VAL A 466 -24.02 9.52 6.18
CA VAL A 466 -22.71 8.89 6.13
C VAL A 466 -22.85 7.40 6.46
N LEU A 467 -22.15 6.55 5.72
CA LEU A 467 -22.04 5.12 6.02
C LEU A 467 -20.69 4.84 6.68
N VAL A 468 -20.70 4.06 7.75
CA VAL A 468 -19.49 3.64 8.48
C VAL A 468 -19.48 2.12 8.61
N SER A 469 -18.32 1.51 8.34
CA SER A 469 -18.10 0.10 8.67
C SER A 469 -17.47 -0.03 10.05
N ILE A 470 -18.03 -0.92 10.87
CA ILE A 470 -17.71 -1.02 12.29
C ILE A 470 -17.33 -2.46 12.62
N ASP A 471 -16.20 -2.65 13.31
CA ASP A 471 -15.76 -3.95 13.80
C ASP A 471 -16.82 -4.57 14.73
N GLY A 472 -17.27 -5.79 14.42
CA GLY A 472 -18.34 -6.48 15.12
C GLY A 472 -19.78 -6.04 14.79
N HIS A 473 -19.99 -4.96 14.03
CA HIS A 473 -21.32 -4.38 13.77
C HIS A 473 -21.67 -4.16 12.28
N GLY A 474 -20.77 -4.50 11.35
CA GLY A 474 -21.07 -4.47 9.91
C GLY A 474 -21.17 -3.06 9.34
N LEU A 475 -22.14 -2.82 8.46
CA LEU A 475 -22.42 -1.49 7.91
C LEU A 475 -23.49 -0.78 8.76
N THR A 476 -23.23 0.48 9.11
CA THR A 476 -24.12 1.30 9.95
C THR A 476 -24.34 2.65 9.29
N SER A 477 -25.60 3.08 9.22
CA SER A 477 -25.97 4.39 8.68
C SER A 477 -25.94 5.45 9.78
N ILE A 478 -25.40 6.62 9.47
CA ILE A 478 -25.38 7.77 10.37
C ILE A 478 -26.09 8.91 9.66
N VAL A 479 -27.29 9.25 10.13
CA VAL A 479 -28.23 10.15 9.44
C VAL A 479 -28.55 11.37 10.29
N LYS A 480 -28.52 12.55 9.68
CA LYS A 480 -28.82 13.84 10.31
C LYS A 480 -30.31 14.15 10.22
N SER A 481 -30.96 14.32 11.36
CA SER A 481 -32.34 14.81 11.46
C SER A 481 -32.34 16.18 12.13
N GLY A 482 -32.50 17.23 11.33
CA GLY A 482 -32.35 18.61 11.80
C GLY A 482 -30.92 18.92 12.24
N ILE A 483 -30.70 19.02 13.55
CA ILE A 483 -29.37 19.27 14.15
C ILE A 483 -28.75 18.02 14.80
N THR A 484 -29.52 16.95 15.02
CA THR A 484 -29.05 15.72 15.67
C THR A 484 -28.65 14.68 14.64
N TRP A 485 -27.61 13.91 14.95
CA TRP A 485 -27.24 12.72 14.18
C TRP A 485 -27.71 11.47 14.93
N ALA A 486 -28.32 10.54 14.20
CA ALA A 486 -28.75 9.24 14.69
C ALA A 486 -27.92 8.12 14.06
N VAL A 487 -27.58 7.11 14.86
CA VAL A 487 -26.87 5.90 14.43
C VAL A 487 -27.90 4.81 14.23
N ASN A 488 -28.13 4.41 12.97
CA ASN A 488 -29.07 3.36 12.58
C ASN A 488 -28.29 2.08 12.28
N SER A 489 -28.29 1.17 13.24
CA SER A 489 -27.73 -0.18 13.09
C SER A 489 -28.78 -1.15 12.55
N GLY A 490 -28.41 -1.98 11.57
CA GLY A 490 -29.30 -3.03 11.03
C GLY A 490 -30.04 -2.65 9.75
N ASP A 491 -29.75 -1.49 9.16
CA ASP A 491 -30.27 -1.11 7.83
C ASP A 491 -29.79 -2.05 6.70
N PHE A 492 -28.71 -2.81 6.92
CA PHE A 492 -28.07 -3.69 5.94
C PHE A 492 -28.21 -5.17 6.34
N GLU A 493 -28.73 -6.00 5.43
CA GLU A 493 -28.87 -7.44 5.63
C GLU A 493 -27.62 -8.17 5.12
N ASP A 494 -26.72 -8.52 6.03
CA ASP A 494 -25.38 -9.04 5.70
C ASP A 494 -25.24 -10.58 5.78
N SER A 495 -26.31 -11.30 6.10
CA SER A 495 -26.30 -12.75 6.39
C SER A 495 -25.65 -13.61 5.30
N ASN A 496 -25.94 -13.33 4.04
CA ASN A 496 -25.36 -14.02 2.87
C ASN A 496 -23.89 -13.63 2.60
N ALA A 497 -23.38 -12.58 3.23
CA ALA A 497 -21.98 -12.13 3.13
C ALA A 497 -21.16 -12.53 4.36
N ASP A 498 -21.77 -12.64 5.53
CA ASP A 498 -21.19 -13.23 6.73
C ASP A 498 -20.96 -14.73 6.56
N ALA A 499 -21.87 -15.44 5.91
CA ALA A 499 -21.71 -16.88 5.63
C ALA A 499 -20.42 -17.20 4.86
N GLU A 500 -20.03 -16.33 3.91
CA GLU A 500 -18.82 -16.47 3.08
C GLU A 500 -17.67 -15.54 3.53
N ALA A 501 -17.79 -14.92 4.71
CA ALA A 501 -16.76 -14.04 5.24
C ALA A 501 -15.51 -14.85 5.69
N PRO A 502 -14.29 -14.39 5.36
CA PRO A 502 -13.06 -14.96 5.89
C PRO A 502 -13.06 -14.99 7.42
N GLU A 503 -12.62 -16.10 7.98
CA GLU A 503 -12.39 -16.23 9.41
C GLU A 503 -10.99 -15.72 9.79
N VAL A 504 -10.94 -14.95 10.87
CA VAL A 504 -9.73 -14.37 11.41
C VAL A 504 -9.70 -14.47 12.92
N THR A 505 -8.51 -14.71 13.44
CA THR A 505 -8.23 -14.52 14.87
C THR A 505 -8.06 -13.03 15.18
N ASP A 506 -8.31 -12.60 16.41
CA ASP A 506 -8.15 -11.18 16.79
C ASP A 506 -6.74 -10.62 16.48
N THR A 507 -5.70 -11.45 16.63
CA THR A 507 -4.32 -11.07 16.28
C THR A 507 -4.11 -10.87 14.77
N GLU A 508 -4.82 -11.61 13.91
CA GLU A 508 -4.80 -11.39 12.46
C GLU A 508 -5.64 -10.16 12.10
N LYS A 509 -6.82 -10.00 12.71
CA LYS A 509 -7.68 -8.83 12.52
C LYS A 509 -6.92 -7.53 12.83
N GLN A 510 -6.21 -7.49 13.96
CA GLN A 510 -5.34 -6.35 14.33
C GLN A 510 -4.31 -6.06 13.23
N LYS A 511 -3.56 -7.09 12.78
CA LYS A 511 -2.50 -6.93 11.76
C LYS A 511 -3.01 -6.52 10.38
N LEU A 512 -4.23 -6.89 10.03
CA LEU A 512 -4.82 -6.61 8.72
C LEU A 512 -5.51 -5.25 8.65
N LEU A 513 -6.17 -4.83 9.74
CA LEU A 513 -7.11 -3.71 9.72
C LEU A 513 -6.68 -2.51 10.59
N TYR A 514 -5.87 -2.73 11.61
CA TYR A 514 -5.42 -1.70 12.55
C TYR A 514 -3.92 -1.46 12.34
N THR A 515 -3.61 -0.73 11.27
CA THR A 515 -2.24 -0.54 10.75
C THR A 515 -1.75 0.91 10.76
N VAL A 516 -2.64 1.88 11.03
CA VAL A 516 -2.35 3.32 10.97
C VAL A 516 -1.46 3.75 12.13
N GLU A 517 -1.75 3.33 13.37
CA GLU A 517 -0.89 3.65 14.53
C GLU A 517 0.51 3.03 14.39
N SER A 518 0.67 1.96 13.60
CA SER A 518 1.98 1.36 13.33
C SER A 518 2.91 2.24 12.47
N MET A 519 2.38 3.30 11.86
CA MET A 519 3.18 4.29 11.15
C MET A 519 3.97 5.20 12.10
N ARG A 520 3.55 5.35 13.37
CA ARG A 520 4.24 6.20 14.35
C ARG A 520 5.72 5.84 14.48
N LYS A 521 6.57 6.87 14.56
CA LYS A 521 8.02 6.69 14.74
C LYS A 521 8.30 6.21 16.17
N LYS A 522 8.95 5.05 16.31
CA LYS A 522 9.38 4.50 17.61
C LYS A 522 10.66 5.16 18.10
N VAL A 523 10.59 6.45 18.40
CA VAL A 523 11.75 7.25 18.82
C VAL A 523 12.27 6.80 20.20
N VAL A 524 11.37 6.44 21.11
CA VAL A 524 11.71 6.04 22.49
C VAL A 524 12.53 4.75 22.53
N ASP A 525 12.13 3.71 21.78
CA ASP A 525 12.86 2.44 21.70
C ASP A 525 14.28 2.62 21.10
N PHE A 526 14.44 3.57 20.17
CA PHE A 526 15.73 3.87 19.52
C PHE A 526 16.70 4.65 20.42
N LEU A 527 16.19 5.59 21.23
CA LEU A 527 17.01 6.32 22.19
C LEU A 527 17.34 5.46 23.43
N ALA A 528 16.38 4.67 23.93
CA ALA A 528 16.61 3.75 25.05
C ALA A 528 17.58 2.60 24.73
N SER A 529 17.82 2.31 23.45
CA SER A 529 18.86 1.36 23.00
C SER A 529 20.21 2.01 22.69
N GLN A 530 20.35 3.33 22.89
CA GLN A 530 21.61 4.08 22.79
C GLN A 530 22.07 4.71 24.12
N GLU A 531 21.33 4.55 25.22
CA GLU A 531 21.90 4.83 26.54
C GLU A 531 22.98 3.77 26.84
N PRO A 532 24.25 4.17 27.07
CA PRO A 532 25.27 3.23 27.49
C PRO A 532 24.92 2.70 28.89
N ASN A 533 25.08 1.39 29.10
CA ASN A 533 24.92 0.79 30.42
C ASN A 533 25.77 1.54 31.45
N ALA A 534 25.15 2.01 32.53
CA ALA A 534 25.83 2.75 33.59
C ALA A 534 26.91 1.92 34.34
N GLU A 535 27.08 0.64 34.02
CA GLU A 535 28.12 -0.24 34.54
C GLU A 535 29.50 -0.01 33.87
N ASP A 536 29.55 0.46 32.62
CA ASP A 536 30.80 0.65 31.84
C ASP A 536 31.62 1.90 32.25
N LEU A 537 31.12 2.72 33.19
CA LEU A 537 31.83 3.89 33.74
C LEU A 537 32.61 3.60 35.03
N SER A 538 32.76 2.33 35.41
CA SER A 538 33.38 1.92 36.69
C SER A 538 34.84 1.44 36.59
N ILE A 539 35.45 1.41 35.40
CA ILE A 539 36.84 0.93 35.20
C ILE A 539 37.74 2.04 34.64
N ALA A 540 37.92 3.11 35.43
CA ALA A 540 38.86 4.19 35.11
C ALA A 540 39.43 4.92 36.36
N GLU A 541 39.57 4.25 37.50
CA GLU A 541 40.25 4.82 38.68
C GLU A 541 40.88 3.74 39.57
N THR A 542 42.07 3.25 39.19
CA THR A 542 43.11 2.74 40.11
C THR A 542 44.46 2.61 39.40
#